data_AF-A0AAE9MJN3-F1
#
_entry.id   AF-A0AAE9MJN3-F1
#
_cell.length_a   1.000
_cell.length_b   1.000
_cell.length_c   1.000
_cell.angle_alpha   90.00
_cell.angle_beta   90.00
_cell.angle_gamma   90.00
#
_symmetry.space_group_name_H-M   'P 1'
#
loop_
_entity.id
_entity.type
_entity.pdbx_description
1 polymer ?
#
loop_
_entity_poly.entity_id
_entity_poly.type
_entity_poly.pdbx_seq_one_letter_code
_entity_poly.pdbx_strand_id
1 'polypeptide(L)'
;MRAIHTGVILFLLSTGAQANDSFNSELSHAIGGAAMGAGFTALSDYYGYSEHRGWIGFGISTGIGVAGELIERATGKGDFSALDAGSNALGAAIGAFVTDRWILAPVLLPEEHYAGLMTSYRF
;
A
#
# COMPACT_ATOMS: atom_id res chain seq x y z
N MET A 1 14.62 -2.47 -17.02
CA MET A 1 13.29 -2.03 -16.55
C MET A 1 12.97 -2.43 -15.10
N ARG A 2 13.58 -3.49 -14.54
CA ARG A 2 13.31 -3.94 -13.15
C ARG A 2 13.78 -2.97 -12.05
N ALA A 3 14.90 -2.27 -12.25
CA ALA A 3 15.48 -1.39 -11.22
C ALA A 3 14.70 -0.09 -10.97
N ILE A 4 13.93 0.39 -11.96
CA ILE A 4 13.20 1.66 -11.86
C ILE A 4 12.05 1.55 -10.86
N HIS A 5 11.34 0.42 -10.86
CA HIS A 5 10.21 0.17 -9.96
C HIS A 5 10.67 0.04 -8.50
N THR A 6 11.77 -0.69 -8.26
CA THR A 6 12.38 -0.79 -6.92
C THR A 6 12.89 0.55 -6.42
N GLY A 7 13.47 1.37 -7.32
CA GLY A 7 13.96 2.70 -7.00
C GLY A 7 12.85 3.68 -6.60
N VAL A 8 11.70 3.63 -7.27
CA VAL A 8 10.54 4.48 -6.93
C VAL A 8 9.97 4.09 -5.55
N ILE A 9 9.87 2.78 -5.26
CA ILE A 9 9.43 2.29 -3.94
C ILE A 9 10.39 2.74 -2.83
N LEU A 10 11.71 2.65 -3.06
CA LEU A 10 12.72 3.07 -2.09
C LEU A 10 12.78 4.60 -1.93
N PHE A 11 12.49 5.35 -2.99
CA PHE A 11 12.44 6.81 -2.96
C PHE A 11 11.23 7.34 -2.18
N LEU A 12 10.07 6.69 -2.31
CA LEU A 12 8.89 7.01 -1.50
C LEU A 12 9.13 6.77 0.00
N LEU A 13 9.94 5.77 0.35
CA LEU A 13 10.32 5.45 1.74
C LEU A 13 11.31 6.44 2.36
N SER A 14 11.96 7.32 1.59
CA SER A 14 13.04 8.21 2.08
C SER A 14 12.64 9.67 2.25
N THR A 15 11.39 10.03 1.99
CA THR A 15 10.89 11.41 2.19
C THR A 15 10.45 11.66 3.64
N GLY A 16 11.40 12.06 4.49
CA GLY A 16 11.12 12.57 5.83
C GLY A 16 10.50 13.97 5.76
N ALA A 17 9.17 14.07 5.85
CA ALA A 17 8.44 15.33 5.88
C ALA A 17 8.47 15.97 7.30
N GLN A 18 8.84 17.26 7.33
CA GLN A 18 8.96 18.12 8.52
C GLN A 18 7.61 18.29 9.26
N ALA A 19 7.66 18.30 10.60
CA ALA A 19 6.55 17.94 11.49
C ALA A 19 5.73 19.09 12.11
N ASN A 20 4.41 18.86 12.24
CA ASN A 20 3.43 19.56 13.09
C ASN A 20 2.46 18.50 13.66
N ASP A 21 2.25 18.47 14.98
CA ASP A 21 1.92 17.25 15.73
C ASP A 21 0.54 16.60 15.49
N SER A 22 -0.44 17.29 14.90
CA SER A 22 -1.75 16.66 14.58
C SER A 22 -1.82 16.25 13.11
N PHE A 23 -1.96 17.22 12.19
CA PHE A 23 -2.15 16.94 10.76
C PHE A 23 -0.99 16.17 10.11
N ASN A 24 0.26 16.40 10.56
CA ASN A 24 1.41 15.69 9.98
C ASN A 24 1.52 14.26 10.51
N SER A 25 1.05 13.99 11.72
CA SER A 25 1.04 12.63 12.30
C SER A 25 0.06 11.75 11.53
N GLU A 26 -1.18 12.21 11.38
CA GLU A 26 -2.24 11.47 10.66
C GLU A 26 -1.87 11.28 9.19
N LEU A 27 -1.30 12.31 8.55
CA LEU A 27 -0.80 12.22 7.19
C LEU A 27 0.36 11.21 7.06
N SER A 28 1.27 11.15 8.03
CA SER A 28 2.36 10.18 8.03
C SER A 28 1.85 8.75 8.15
N HIS A 29 0.84 8.52 8.99
CA HIS A 29 0.14 7.24 9.08
C HIS A 29 -0.56 6.88 7.77
N ALA A 30 -1.24 7.84 7.13
CA ALA A 30 -1.85 7.62 5.83
C ALA A 30 -0.82 7.32 4.73
N ILE A 31 0.31 8.04 4.67
CA ILE A 31 1.37 7.77 3.71
C ILE A 31 2.02 6.40 3.97
N GLY A 32 2.31 6.08 5.23
CA GLY A 32 2.86 4.78 5.63
C GLY A 32 1.92 3.62 5.26
N GLY A 33 0.64 3.78 5.57
CA GLY A 33 -0.41 2.86 5.16
C GLY A 33 -0.48 2.69 3.65
N ALA A 34 -0.44 3.79 2.88
CA ALA A 34 -0.46 3.74 1.42
C ALA A 34 0.74 3.00 0.84
N ALA A 35 1.95 3.27 1.36
CA ALA A 35 3.15 2.58 0.94
C ALA A 35 3.07 1.07 1.24
N MET A 36 2.61 0.69 2.43
CA MET A 36 2.44 -0.71 2.81
C MET A 36 1.34 -1.40 1.98
N GLY A 37 0.17 -0.78 1.81
CA GLY A 37 -0.92 -1.31 1.00
C GLY A 37 -0.50 -1.55 -0.45
N ALA A 38 0.26 -0.61 -1.03
CA ALA A 38 0.86 -0.76 -2.35
C ALA A 38 1.88 -1.91 -2.39
N GLY A 39 2.80 -1.94 -1.42
CA GLY A 39 3.85 -2.96 -1.33
C GLY A 39 3.30 -4.38 -1.22
N PHE A 40 2.35 -4.61 -0.31
CA PHE A 40 1.72 -5.93 -0.14
C PHE A 40 0.85 -6.33 -1.33
N THR A 41 0.22 -5.36 -2.01
CA THR A 41 -0.48 -5.63 -3.28
C THR A 41 0.49 -6.13 -4.36
N ALA A 42 1.64 -5.48 -4.50
CA ALA A 42 2.69 -5.90 -5.44
C ALA A 42 3.31 -7.25 -5.08
N LEU A 43 3.50 -7.54 -3.79
CA LEU A 43 3.96 -8.86 -3.33
C LEU A 43 2.93 -9.94 -3.62
N SER A 44 1.64 -9.67 -3.39
CA SER A 44 0.55 -10.60 -3.70
C SER A 44 0.55 -10.98 -5.17
N ASP A 45 0.73 -10.00 -6.06
CA ASP A 45 0.89 -10.22 -7.50
C ASP A 45 2.11 -11.08 -7.84
N TYR A 46 3.27 -10.72 -7.29
CA TYR A 46 4.54 -11.40 -7.54
C TYR A 46 4.50 -12.89 -7.17
N TYR A 47 3.82 -13.24 -6.07
CA TYR A 47 3.67 -14.62 -5.61
C TYR A 47 2.48 -15.38 -6.21
N GLY A 48 1.75 -14.76 -7.15
CA GLY A 48 0.66 -15.41 -7.88
C GLY A 48 -0.71 -15.38 -7.18
N TYR A 49 -0.86 -14.62 -6.09
CA TYR A 49 -2.14 -14.35 -5.44
C TYR A 49 -2.80 -13.12 -6.08
N SER A 50 -3.06 -13.17 -7.38
CA SER A 50 -3.44 -12.01 -8.18
C SER A 50 -4.93 -11.67 -8.12
N GLU A 51 -5.82 -12.66 -7.97
CA GLU A 51 -7.29 -12.45 -8.03
C GLU A 51 -7.81 -11.41 -7.03
N HIS A 52 -7.20 -11.33 -5.84
CA HIS A 52 -7.61 -10.43 -4.76
C HIS A 52 -6.46 -9.58 -4.23
N ARG A 53 -5.42 -9.36 -5.05
CA ARG A 53 -4.17 -8.72 -4.63
C ARG A 53 -4.36 -7.35 -3.94
N GLY A 54 -5.31 -6.53 -4.40
CA GLY A 54 -5.64 -5.25 -3.76
C GLY A 54 -6.23 -5.43 -2.35
N TRP A 55 -7.14 -6.39 -2.17
CA TRP A 55 -7.73 -6.72 -0.86
C TRP A 55 -6.71 -7.32 0.09
N ILE A 56 -5.82 -8.17 -0.42
CA ILE A 56 -4.71 -8.75 0.35
C ILE A 56 -3.79 -7.64 0.84
N GLY A 57 -3.39 -6.73 -0.06
CA GLY A 57 -2.53 -5.60 0.29
C GLY A 57 -3.15 -4.69 1.34
N PHE A 58 -4.41 -4.31 1.16
CA PHE A 58 -5.16 -3.53 2.13
C PHE A 58 -5.28 -4.23 3.49
N GLY A 59 -5.66 -5.51 3.49
CA GLY A 59 -5.91 -6.29 4.71
C GLY A 59 -4.65 -6.48 5.55
N ILE A 60 -3.54 -6.86 4.92
CA ILE A 60 -2.26 -7.04 5.61
C ILE A 60 -1.78 -5.68 6.18
N SER A 61 -1.78 -4.63 5.36
CA SER A 61 -1.32 -3.30 5.77
C SER A 61 -2.13 -2.73 6.93
N THR A 62 -3.46 -2.85 6.88
CA THR A 62 -4.35 -2.39 7.95
C THR A 62 -4.15 -3.20 9.23
N GLY A 63 -4.03 -4.53 9.11
CA GLY A 63 -3.76 -5.41 10.25
C GLY A 63 -2.44 -5.05 10.96
N ILE A 64 -1.39 -4.76 10.20
CA ILE A 64 -0.10 -4.30 10.75
C ILE A 64 -0.25 -2.94 11.43
N GLY A 65 -0.96 -1.99 10.83
CA GLY A 65 -1.21 -0.67 11.44
C GLY A 65 -1.91 -0.76 12.80
N VAL A 66 -3.00 -1.56 12.88
CA VAL A 66 -3.71 -1.78 14.14
C VAL A 66 -2.84 -2.50 15.17
N ALA A 67 -2.06 -3.49 14.75
CA ALA A 67 -1.13 -4.18 15.65
C ALA A 67 -0.05 -3.23 16.19
N GLY A 68 0.45 -2.29 15.37
CA GLY A 68 1.38 -1.25 15.78
C GLY A 68 0.84 -0.40 16.92
N GLU A 69 -0.36 0.16 16.75
CA GLU A 69 -1.06 0.95 17.78
C GLU A 69 -1.27 0.18 19.09
N LEU A 70 -1.62 -1.11 18.99
CA LEU A 70 -1.80 -1.97 20.17
C LEU A 70 -0.47 -2.21 20.90
N ILE A 71 0.63 -2.36 20.17
CA ILE A 71 1.97 -2.54 20.74
C ILE A 71 2.44 -1.24 21.40
N GLU A 72 2.20 -0.08 20.78
CA GLU A 72 2.55 1.22 21.36
C GLU A 72 1.82 1.46 22.68
N ARG A 73 0.52 1.14 22.71
CA ARG A 73 -0.27 1.13 23.95
C ARG A 73 0.27 0.15 24.99
N ALA A 74 0.59 -1.09 24.60
CA ALA A 74 1.08 -2.10 25.53
C ALA A 74 2.47 -1.79 26.10
N THR A 75 3.30 -1.05 25.34
CA THR A 75 4.66 -0.67 25.74
C THR A 75 4.72 0.69 26.45
N GLY A 76 3.58 1.38 26.62
CA GLY A 76 3.50 2.68 27.28
C GLY A 76 4.14 3.82 26.47
N LYS A 77 4.32 3.64 25.16
CA LYS A 77 4.91 4.65 24.26
C LYS A 77 3.88 5.69 23.79
N GLY A 78 2.59 5.35 23.86
CA GLY A 78 1.46 6.20 23.48
C GLY A 78 0.14 5.53 23.83
N ASP A 79 -0.97 6.26 23.74
CA ASP A 79 -2.32 5.67 23.82
C ASP A 79 -2.75 5.16 22.45
N PHE A 80 -3.73 4.24 22.41
CA PHE A 80 -4.30 3.79 21.15
C PHE A 80 -5.06 4.94 20.47
N SER A 81 -4.65 5.29 19.25
CA SER A 81 -5.28 6.34 18.47
C SER A 81 -6.12 5.74 17.34
N ALA A 82 -7.45 5.84 17.50
CA ALA A 82 -8.38 5.42 16.44
C ALA A 82 -8.21 6.25 15.16
N LEU A 83 -7.72 7.49 15.28
CA LEU A 83 -7.50 8.38 14.15
C LEU A 83 -6.24 7.98 13.37
N ASP A 84 -5.18 7.57 14.07
CA ASP A 84 -3.95 7.09 13.42
C ASP A 84 -4.18 5.72 12.75
N ALA A 85 -4.86 4.80 13.45
CA ALA A 85 -5.30 3.54 12.86
C ALA A 85 -6.18 3.75 11.63
N GLY A 86 -7.14 4.68 11.71
CA GLY A 86 -8.05 5.03 10.61
C GLY A 86 -7.32 5.67 9.43
N SER A 87 -6.43 6.62 9.70
CA SER A 87 -5.62 7.30 8.67
C SER A 87 -4.72 6.30 7.95
N ASN A 88 -4.07 5.40 8.69
CA ASN A 88 -3.29 4.31 8.13
C ASN A 88 -4.14 3.36 7.27
N ALA A 89 -5.34 2.99 7.73
CA ALA A 89 -6.25 2.15 6.96
C ALA A 89 -6.71 2.81 5.66
N LEU A 90 -7.05 4.11 5.69
CA LEU A 90 -7.41 4.89 4.49
C LEU A 90 -6.24 4.98 3.52
N GLY A 91 -5.05 5.27 4.03
CA GLY A 91 -3.80 5.20 3.27
C GLY A 91 -3.64 3.86 2.57
N ALA A 92 -3.71 2.77 3.33
CA ALA A 92 -3.59 1.41 2.83
C ALA A 92 -4.60 1.07 1.74
N ALA A 93 -5.85 1.51 1.90
CA ALA A 93 -6.88 1.32 0.89
C ALA A 93 -6.52 2.04 -0.42
N ILE A 94 -6.09 3.31 -0.33
CA ILE A 94 -5.69 4.10 -1.50
C ILE A 94 -4.47 3.46 -2.18
N GLY A 95 -3.42 3.14 -1.42
CA GLY A 95 -2.19 2.56 -1.96
C GLY A 95 -2.41 1.22 -2.63
N ALA A 96 -3.21 0.35 -2.01
CA ALA A 96 -3.57 -0.95 -2.58
C ALA A 96 -4.42 -0.79 -3.86
N PHE A 97 -5.45 0.06 -3.82
CA PHE A 97 -6.33 0.32 -4.97
C PHE A 97 -5.57 0.90 -6.16
N VAL A 98 -4.73 1.93 -5.91
CA VAL A 98 -3.93 2.57 -6.96
C VAL A 98 -2.99 1.55 -7.61
N THR A 99 -2.34 0.73 -6.79
CA THR A 99 -1.37 -0.26 -7.26
C THR A 99 -2.03 -1.35 -8.07
N ASP A 100 -3.13 -1.90 -7.57
CA ASP A 100 -3.90 -2.93 -8.25
C ASP A 100 -4.47 -2.46 -9.59
N ARG A 101 -4.97 -1.22 -9.63
CA ARG A 101 -5.72 -0.69 -10.77
C ARG A 101 -4.84 -0.08 -11.86
N TRP A 102 -3.77 0.60 -11.49
CA TRP A 102 -3.02 1.46 -12.42
C TRP A 102 -1.52 1.14 -12.52
N ILE A 103 -0.92 0.50 -11.51
CA ILE A 103 0.53 0.20 -11.52
C ILE A 103 0.78 -1.21 -12.04
N LEU A 104 0.02 -2.19 -11.56
CA LEU A 104 0.20 -3.59 -11.96
C LEU A 104 -0.56 -3.90 -13.24
N ALA A 105 -0.10 -4.93 -13.94
CA ALA A 105 -0.79 -5.45 -15.12
C ALA A 105 -2.20 -5.92 -14.72
N PRO A 106 -3.23 -5.68 -15.55
CA PRO A 106 -4.59 -6.12 -15.24
C PRO A 106 -4.65 -7.65 -15.11
N VAL A 107 -5.37 -8.11 -14.09
CA VAL A 107 -5.69 -9.54 -13.93
C VAL A 107 -6.86 -9.86 -14.84
N LEU A 108 -6.70 -10.88 -15.68
CA LEU A 108 -7.73 -11.36 -16.57
C LEU A 108 -8.28 -12.65 -15.96
N LEU A 109 -9.49 -12.58 -15.43
CA LEU A 109 -10.15 -13.75 -14.87
C LEU A 109 -10.63 -14.66 -16.02
N PRO A 110 -10.65 -16.00 -15.82
CA PRO A 110 -11.08 -16.94 -16.86
C PRO A 110 -12.50 -16.69 -17.41
N GLU A 111 -13.31 -16.00 -16.63
CA GLU A 111 -14.71 -15.68 -16.90
C GLU A 111 -14.90 -14.40 -17.74
N GLU A 112 -13.86 -13.56 -17.83
CA GLU A 112 -13.93 -12.26 -18.48
C GLU A 112 -13.56 -12.36 -19.95
N HIS A 113 -14.38 -11.75 -20.81
CA HIS A 113 -14.09 -11.58 -22.23
C HIS A 113 -13.48 -10.20 -22.46
N TYR A 114 -12.28 -10.14 -23.01
CA TYR A 114 -11.55 -8.90 -23.22
C TYR A 114 -11.02 -8.79 -24.65
N ALA A 115 -11.09 -7.57 -25.20
CA ALA A 115 -10.37 -7.17 -26.41
C ALA A 115 -9.28 -6.19 -26.00
N GLY A 116 -8.01 -6.62 -26.06
CA GLY A 116 -6.86 -5.83 -25.63
C GLY A 116 -5.93 -5.48 -26.78
N LEU A 117 -5.39 -4.26 -26.78
CA LEU A 117 -4.31 -3.84 -27.66
C LEU A 117 -2.97 -4.03 -26.93
N MET A 118 -2.18 -5.03 -27.32
CA MET A 118 -0.86 -5.28 -26.75
C MET A 118 0.19 -4.49 -27.55
N THR A 119 0.74 -3.42 -26.96
CA THR A 119 1.80 -2.63 -27.58
C THR A 119 3.14 -3.00 -26.95
N SER A 120 4.07 -3.45 -27.78
CA SER A 120 5.44 -3.77 -27.40
C SER A 120 6.36 -2.75 -28.05
N TYR A 121 7.10 -1.98 -27.25
CA TYR A 121 8.14 -1.08 -27.73
C TYR A 121 9.49 -1.64 -27.35
N ARG A 122 10.33 -1.90 -28.36
CA ARG A 122 11.67 -2.45 -28.20
C ARG A 122 12.67 -1.42 -28.69
N PHE A 123 13.57 -0.99 -27.81
CA PHE A 123 14.71 -0.14 -28.14
C PHE A 123 15.87 -0.99 -28.68
#